data_AF-A0A5R9A9C2-F1
#
_entry.id   AF-A0A5R9A9C2-F1
#
_cell.length_a   1.000
_cell.length_b   1.000
_cell.length_c   1.000
_cell.angle_alpha   90.00
_cell.angle_beta   90.00
_cell.angle_gamma   90.00
#
_symmetry.space_group_name_H-M   'P 1'
#
loop_
_entity.id
_entity.type
_entity.pdbx_description
1 polymer ?
#
loop_
_entity_poly.entity_id
_entity_poly.type
_entity_poly.pdbx_seq_one_letter_code
_entity_poly.pdbx_strand_id
1 'polypeptide(L)'
;MQRGFDKFFGTIHGAGSFYDPNSLKRDNEFIPPSDDFYYTVAISNNAVDFINNHKDERPFFLYVPYTAAHWPMHAKPKDIKKYKGKFAEGWDSLREQKYQKMLEMGLLEPEWKLTLKDDMQDWETIAQKEWYSSLMEVYVAMADNMDQGIGRIMRP
;
A
#
# COMPACT_ATOMS: atom_id res chain seq x y z
N MET A 1 8.35 -6.41 22.48
CA MET A 1 7.78 -7.77 22.59
C MET A 1 7.64 -8.08 24.07
N GLN A 2 6.46 -8.30 24.64
CA GLN A 2 5.48 -9.31 24.24
C GLN A 2 4.04 -8.81 24.42
N ARG A 3 3.37 -8.41 23.33
CA ARG A 3 1.91 -8.18 23.29
C ARG A 3 1.19 -9.44 22.79
N GLY A 4 1.62 -10.61 23.26
CA GLY A 4 1.08 -11.91 22.85
C GLY A 4 1.63 -12.50 21.55
N PHE A 5 2.76 -12.01 21.01
CA PHE A 5 3.38 -12.53 19.79
C PHE A 5 4.75 -13.17 20.06
N ASP A 6 5.03 -14.30 19.40
CA ASP A 6 6.31 -15.02 19.48
C ASP A 6 7.44 -14.37 18.66
N LYS A 7 7.07 -13.72 17.54
CA LYS A 7 7.98 -13.06 16.60
C LYS A 7 7.41 -11.71 16.16
N PHE A 8 8.30 -10.76 15.89
CA PHE A 8 7.92 -9.45 15.37
C PHE A 8 8.90 -8.96 14.29
N PHE A 9 8.35 -8.38 13.23
CA PHE A 9 9.07 -7.57 12.26
C PHE A 9 8.21 -6.36 11.90
N GLY A 10 8.76 -5.15 12.01
CA GLY A 10 8.05 -3.93 11.67
C GLY A 10 8.56 -2.70 12.41
N THR A 11 7.83 -1.60 12.32
CA THR A 11 8.14 -0.33 12.96
C THR A 11 7.36 -0.17 14.26
N ILE A 12 7.96 0.54 15.22
CA ILE A 12 7.25 0.96 16.43
C ILE A 12 6.44 2.24 16.19
N HIS A 13 6.93 3.13 15.32
CA HIS A 13 6.15 4.28 14.85
C HIS A 13 5.12 3.87 13.79
N GLY A 14 4.00 4.59 13.76
CA GLY A 14 2.88 4.35 12.84
C GLY A 14 3.08 4.87 11.42
N ALA A 15 4.13 5.66 11.17
CA ALA A 15 4.49 6.17 9.85
C ALA A 15 6.02 6.29 9.71
N GLY A 16 6.52 6.21 8.49
CA GLY A 16 7.96 6.30 8.21
C GLY A 16 8.26 6.12 6.73
N SER A 17 9.51 6.38 6.34
CA SER A 17 9.95 6.16 4.97
C SER A 17 9.86 4.68 4.61
N PHE A 18 9.30 4.38 3.43
CA PHE A 18 9.30 3.02 2.87
C PHE A 18 10.70 2.54 2.46
N TYR A 19 11.69 3.43 2.37
CA TYR A 19 13.08 3.11 2.05
C TYR A 19 13.98 3.14 3.29
N ASP A 20 13.67 4.02 4.26
CA ASP A 20 14.48 4.22 5.46
C ASP A 20 13.61 4.35 6.73
N PRO A 21 12.97 3.25 7.18
CA PRO A 21 12.14 3.27 8.38
C PRO A 21 12.97 3.44 9.66
N ASN A 22 12.85 4.61 10.29
CA ASN A 22 13.62 5.03 11.48
C ASN A 22 13.45 4.19 12.75
N SER A 23 12.50 3.25 12.78
CA SER A 23 12.16 2.46 13.97
C SER A 23 11.92 1.00 13.62
N LEU A 24 12.54 0.53 12.53
CA LEU A 24 12.47 -0.85 12.11
C LEU A 24 13.10 -1.75 13.17
N LYS A 25 12.35 -2.78 13.54
CA LYS A 25 12.68 -3.71 14.59
C LYS A 25 12.49 -5.13 14.08
N ARG A 26 13.37 -6.01 14.54
CA ARG A 26 13.13 -7.45 14.59
C ARG A 26 13.08 -7.82 16.06
N ASP A 27 11.94 -8.35 16.48
CA ASP A 27 11.65 -8.61 17.89
C ASP A 27 11.82 -7.31 18.72
N ASN A 28 12.80 -7.24 19.61
CA ASN A 28 13.10 -6.02 20.39
C ASN A 28 14.28 -5.20 19.83
N GLU A 29 14.99 -5.74 18.84
CA GLU A 29 16.25 -5.20 18.35
C GLU A 29 16.06 -4.29 17.15
N PHE A 30 16.74 -3.14 17.16
CA PHE A 30 16.79 -2.26 16.00
C PHE A 30 17.57 -2.93 14.89
N ILE A 31 17.02 -2.88 13.68
CA ILE A 31 17.69 -3.36 12.48
C ILE A 31 17.72 -2.22 11.45
N PRO A 32 18.91 -1.79 11.00
CA PRO A 32 18.99 -0.78 9.95
C PRO A 32 18.48 -1.36 8.62
N PRO A 33 17.80 -0.56 7.79
CA PRO A 33 17.44 -0.97 6.44
C PRO A 33 18.70 -1.17 5.59
N SER A 34 18.68 -2.15 4.70
CA SER A 34 19.70 -2.34 3.67
C SER A 34 19.56 -1.32 2.53
N ASP A 35 20.59 -1.17 1.70
CA ASP A 35 20.57 -0.21 0.57
C ASP A 35 19.37 -0.39 -0.39
N ASP A 36 18.98 -1.64 -0.69
CA ASP A 36 17.85 -1.96 -1.58
C ASP A 36 16.51 -2.16 -0.85
N PHE A 37 16.42 -1.70 0.41
CA PHE A 37 15.26 -1.93 1.26
C PHE A 37 13.99 -1.29 0.67
N TYR A 38 12.88 -2.03 0.75
CA TYR A 38 11.56 -1.45 0.52
C TYR A 38 10.56 -2.11 1.45
N TYR A 39 9.91 -1.29 2.27
CA TYR A 39 9.23 -1.78 3.47
C TYR A 39 8.08 -2.74 3.16
N THR A 40 7.25 -2.44 2.16
CA THR A 40 6.14 -3.31 1.72
C THR A 40 6.62 -4.70 1.31
N VAL A 41 7.76 -4.77 0.60
CA VAL A 41 8.39 -6.06 0.23
C VAL A 41 8.94 -6.75 1.46
N ALA A 42 9.62 -6.02 2.34
CA ALA A 42 10.21 -6.59 3.55
C ALA A 42 9.14 -7.18 4.50
N ILE A 43 7.99 -6.51 4.67
CA ILE A 43 6.84 -7.04 5.42
C ILE A 43 6.40 -8.38 4.83
N SER A 44 6.22 -8.43 3.51
CA SER A 44 5.76 -9.64 2.83
C SER A 44 6.77 -10.79 2.95
N ASN A 45 8.05 -10.51 2.77
CA ASN A 45 9.10 -11.51 2.87
C ASN A 45 9.19 -12.08 4.29
N ASN A 46 9.13 -11.23 5.32
CA ASN A 46 9.14 -11.70 6.72
C ASN A 46 7.89 -12.50 7.07
N ALA A 47 6.72 -12.12 6.55
CA ALA A 47 5.50 -12.90 6.71
C ALA A 47 5.66 -14.32 6.12
N VAL A 48 6.19 -14.43 4.90
CA VAL A 48 6.50 -15.72 4.25
C VAL A 48 7.55 -16.50 5.05
N ASP A 49 8.60 -15.83 5.52
CA ASP A 49 9.64 -16.47 6.35
C ASP A 49 9.06 -17.01 7.66
N PHE A 50 8.14 -16.29 8.32
CA PHE A 50 7.48 -16.77 9.54
C PHE A 50 6.62 -18.00 9.25
N ILE A 51 5.88 -18.02 8.14
CA ILE A 51 5.08 -19.19 7.73
C ILE A 51 6.01 -20.37 7.43
N ASN A 52 7.04 -20.18 6.61
CA ASN A 52 7.92 -21.26 6.18
C ASN A 52 8.78 -21.85 7.31
N ASN A 53 9.09 -21.04 8.32
CA ASN A 53 9.83 -21.49 9.50
C ASN A 53 8.95 -22.08 10.61
N HIS A 54 7.62 -22.00 10.49
CA HIS A 54 6.71 -22.68 11.41
C HIS A 54 6.70 -24.18 11.12
N LYS A 55 7.44 -24.96 11.93
CA LYS A 55 7.54 -26.43 11.82
C LYS A 55 6.77 -27.19 12.88
N ASP A 56 5.99 -26.48 13.68
CA ASP A 56 5.22 -27.03 14.79
C ASP A 56 3.80 -27.42 14.33
N GLU A 57 3.21 -28.42 14.98
CA GLU A 57 1.83 -28.85 14.75
C GLU A 57 0.80 -27.86 15.34
N ARG A 58 1.24 -26.93 16.21
CA ARG A 58 0.37 -25.87 16.75
C ARG A 58 -0.18 -24.98 15.63
N PRO A 59 -1.45 -24.52 15.72
CA PRO A 59 -2.00 -23.57 14.75
C PRO A 59 -1.19 -22.28 14.73
N PHE A 60 -1.07 -21.68 13.55
CA PHE A 60 -0.30 -20.47 13.32
C PHE A 60 -1.22 -19.26 13.20
N PHE A 61 -0.93 -18.19 13.95
CA PHE A 61 -1.61 -16.90 13.84
C PHE A 61 -0.61 -15.86 13.32
N LEU A 62 -1.00 -15.16 12.25
CA LEU A 62 -0.19 -14.11 11.64
C LEU A 62 -1.02 -12.86 11.44
N TYR A 63 -0.46 -11.74 11.89
CA TYR A 63 -1.00 -10.41 11.64
C TYR A 63 -0.02 -9.64 10.77
N VAL A 64 -0.46 -9.23 9.57
CA VAL A 64 0.36 -8.53 8.57
C VAL A 64 -0.19 -7.12 8.32
N PRO A 65 0.11 -6.15 9.20
CA PRO A 65 -0.28 -4.77 9.01
C PRO A 65 0.67 -4.08 8.02
N TYR A 66 0.28 -4.01 6.76
CA TYR A 66 0.98 -3.16 5.79
C TYR A 66 0.87 -1.68 6.16
N THR A 67 1.91 -0.91 5.87
CA THR A 67 1.86 0.57 5.93
C THR A 67 1.50 1.18 4.57
N ALA A 68 1.65 0.43 3.47
CA ALA A 68 1.18 0.87 2.16
C ALA A 68 -0.37 0.95 2.16
N ALA A 69 -1.00 1.90 1.48
CA ALA A 69 -0.44 2.97 0.65
C ALA A 69 -0.43 4.34 1.38
N HIS A 70 -0.10 4.36 2.68
CA HIS A 70 0.00 5.60 3.45
C HIS A 70 1.16 6.48 2.97
N TRP A 71 1.10 7.78 3.25
CA TRP A 71 2.21 8.70 2.98
C TRP A 71 3.47 8.32 3.76
N PRO A 72 4.69 8.62 3.25
CA PRO A 72 5.01 9.35 2.01
C PRO A 72 4.81 8.53 0.73
N MET A 73 4.66 9.22 -0.40
CA MET A 73 4.46 8.61 -1.72
C MET A 73 5.76 7.98 -2.24
N HIS A 74 6.03 6.75 -1.82
CA HIS A 74 7.24 5.99 -2.15
C HIS A 74 6.90 4.63 -2.78
N ALA A 75 7.25 4.47 -4.06
CA ALA A 75 7.23 3.19 -4.76
C ALA A 75 8.50 3.00 -5.59
N LYS A 76 8.81 1.74 -5.93
CA LYS A 76 10.00 1.44 -6.75
C LYS A 76 9.81 2.03 -8.16
N PRO A 77 10.84 2.63 -8.79
CA PRO A 77 10.72 3.21 -10.13
C PRO A 77 10.14 2.26 -11.19
N LYS A 78 10.50 0.98 -11.11
CA LYS A 78 9.97 -0.07 -12.01
C LYS A 78 8.45 -0.29 -11.87
N ASP A 79 7.91 -0.11 -10.67
CA ASP A 79 6.50 -0.31 -10.37
C ASP A 79 5.70 0.93 -10.79
N ILE A 80 6.23 2.14 -10.52
CA ILE A 80 5.63 3.41 -10.98
C ILE A 80 5.49 3.44 -12.51
N LYS A 81 6.51 2.96 -13.23
CA LYS A 81 6.55 2.96 -14.70
C LYS A 81 5.33 2.27 -15.34
N LYS A 82 4.71 1.29 -14.67
CA LYS A 82 3.51 0.58 -15.16
C LYS A 82 2.27 1.48 -15.26
N TYR A 83 2.26 2.59 -14.52
CA TYR A 83 1.11 3.47 -14.38
C TYR A 83 1.29 4.83 -15.05
N LYS A 84 2.45 5.08 -15.64
CA LYS A 84 2.78 6.37 -16.26
C LYS A 84 1.69 6.83 -17.24
N GLY A 85 1.15 8.03 -17.01
CA GLY A 85 0.13 8.68 -17.82
C GLY A 85 -1.30 8.19 -17.61
N LYS A 86 -1.53 7.15 -16.77
CA LYS A 86 -2.87 6.58 -16.56
C LYS A 86 -3.83 7.50 -15.80
N PHE A 87 -3.32 8.57 -15.18
CA PHE A 87 -4.09 9.49 -14.36
C PHE A 87 -4.08 10.93 -14.89
N ALA A 88 -3.74 11.11 -16.18
CA ALA A 88 -3.71 12.42 -16.83
C ALA A 88 -5.10 13.09 -16.91
N GLU A 89 -6.18 12.31 -16.87
CA GLU A 89 -7.57 12.82 -16.85
C GLU A 89 -8.03 13.34 -15.48
N GLY A 90 -7.23 13.12 -14.42
CA GLY A 90 -7.50 13.70 -13.11
C GLY A 90 -8.56 13.02 -12.26
N TRP A 91 -8.72 13.52 -11.03
CA TRP A 91 -9.64 12.96 -10.04
C TRP A 91 -11.12 13.16 -10.37
N ASP A 92 -11.47 14.24 -11.09
CA ASP A 92 -12.86 14.52 -11.45
C ASP A 92 -13.39 13.43 -12.41
N SER A 93 -12.62 13.11 -13.46
CA SER A 93 -12.92 11.98 -14.36
C SER A 93 -12.85 10.64 -13.64
N LEU A 94 -11.76 10.39 -12.90
CA LEU A 94 -11.54 9.11 -12.22
C LEU A 94 -12.65 8.77 -11.22
N ARG A 95 -13.20 9.78 -10.53
CA ARG A 95 -14.29 9.62 -9.57
C ARG A 95 -15.56 9.11 -10.24
N GLU A 96 -15.93 9.70 -11.37
CA GLU A 96 -17.10 9.27 -12.16
C GLU A 96 -16.88 7.85 -12.70
N GLN A 97 -15.71 7.57 -13.27
CA GLN A 97 -15.36 6.24 -13.78
C GLN A 97 -15.45 5.16 -12.69
N LYS A 98 -14.96 5.44 -11.48
CA LYS A 98 -15.06 4.52 -10.33
C LYS A 98 -16.51 4.32 -9.90
N TYR A 99 -17.31 5.37 -9.88
CA TYR A 99 -18.73 5.28 -9.53
C TYR A 99 -19.50 4.38 -10.50
N GLN A 100 -19.35 4.62 -11.81
CA GLN A 100 -19.95 3.77 -12.85
C GLN A 100 -19.46 2.32 -12.73
N LYS A 101 -18.16 2.12 -12.46
CA LYS A 101 -17.63 0.77 -12.30
C LYS A 101 -18.22 0.02 -11.11
N MET A 102 -18.43 0.71 -9.98
CA MET A 102 -19.05 0.12 -8.80
C MET A 102 -20.53 -0.24 -9.03
N LEU A 103 -21.26 0.55 -9.83
CA LEU A 103 -22.62 0.21 -10.27
C LEU A 103 -22.62 -1.05 -11.16
N GLU A 104 -21.74 -1.10 -12.17
CA GLU A 104 -21.61 -2.27 -13.05
C GLU A 104 -21.28 -3.57 -12.27
N MET A 105 -20.49 -3.44 -11.20
CA MET A 105 -20.09 -4.56 -10.35
C MET A 105 -21.16 -4.95 -9.31
N GLY A 106 -22.26 -4.20 -9.21
CA GLY A 106 -23.30 -4.42 -8.20
C GLY A 106 -22.84 -4.11 -6.76
N LEU A 107 -21.83 -3.25 -6.59
CA LEU A 107 -21.36 -2.80 -5.28
C LEU A 107 -22.18 -1.62 -4.73
N LEU A 108 -22.91 -0.93 -5.60
CA LEU A 108 -23.78 0.19 -5.26
C LEU A 108 -25.19 -0.06 -5.81
N GLU A 109 -26.19 0.41 -5.07
CA GLU A 109 -27.57 0.45 -5.56
C GLU A 109 -27.73 1.57 -6.61
N PRO A 110 -28.48 1.37 -7.71
CA PRO A 110 -28.66 2.37 -8.76
C PRO A 110 -29.20 3.73 -8.28
N GLU A 111 -29.94 3.76 -7.16
CA GLU A 111 -30.50 4.98 -6.59
C GLU A 111 -29.47 5.78 -5.77
N TRP A 112 -28.34 5.17 -5.39
CA TRP A 112 -27.31 5.80 -4.58
C TRP A 112 -26.45 6.75 -5.41
N LYS A 113 -26.83 8.01 -5.42
CA LYS A 113 -26.14 9.05 -6.18
C LYS A 113 -24.71 9.26 -5.68
N LEU A 114 -23.81 9.47 -6.63
CA LEU A 114 -22.48 9.99 -6.37
C LEU A 114 -22.57 11.30 -5.56
N THR A 115 -21.77 11.42 -4.48
CA THR A 115 -21.85 12.57 -3.58
C THR A 115 -21.52 13.89 -4.29
N LEU A 116 -21.79 15.02 -3.65
CA LEU A 116 -21.24 16.28 -4.14
C LEU A 116 -19.71 16.26 -4.04
N LYS A 117 -19.06 16.99 -4.93
CA LYS A 117 -17.61 17.19 -4.87
C LYS A 117 -17.29 18.08 -3.65
N ASP A 118 -16.24 17.73 -2.93
CA ASP A 118 -15.72 18.53 -1.82
C ASP A 118 -15.09 19.84 -2.35
N ASP A 119 -14.65 20.74 -1.46
CA ASP A 119 -14.03 22.05 -1.79
C ASP A 119 -12.64 21.95 -2.47
N MET A 120 -12.35 20.82 -3.13
CA MET A 120 -11.15 20.63 -3.93
C MET A 120 -11.25 21.37 -5.26
N GLN A 121 -10.13 21.95 -5.70
CA GLN A 121 -10.05 22.62 -6.99
C GLN A 121 -10.44 21.67 -8.15
N ASP A 122 -11.03 22.23 -9.21
CA ASP A 122 -11.30 21.51 -10.45
C ASP A 122 -10.01 21.10 -11.13
N TRP A 123 -9.94 19.82 -11.53
CA TRP A 123 -8.80 19.28 -12.25
C TRP A 123 -8.46 20.16 -13.44
N GLU A 124 -9.47 20.61 -14.21
CA GLU A 124 -9.26 21.46 -15.39
C GLU A 124 -8.46 22.73 -15.09
N THR A 125 -8.64 23.30 -13.88
CA THR A 125 -8.07 24.59 -13.50
C THR A 125 -6.81 24.49 -12.63
N ILE A 126 -6.46 23.30 -12.13
CA ILE A 126 -5.33 23.17 -11.21
C ILE A 126 -3.98 23.31 -11.93
N ALA A 127 -3.04 23.95 -11.26
CA ALA A 127 -1.65 23.94 -11.68
C ALA A 127 -0.98 22.60 -11.34
N GLN A 128 0.12 22.26 -12.03
CA GLN A 128 0.93 21.07 -11.76
C GLN A 128 0.17 19.73 -11.91
N LYS A 129 -0.69 19.61 -12.93
CA LYS A 129 -1.41 18.36 -13.25
C LYS A 129 -0.48 17.15 -13.31
N GLU A 130 0.71 17.33 -13.89
CA GLU A 130 1.73 16.29 -14.00
C GLU A 130 2.20 15.79 -12.62
N TRP A 131 2.37 16.70 -11.66
CA TRP A 131 2.76 16.35 -10.30
C TRP A 131 1.67 15.53 -9.62
N TYR A 132 0.41 16.00 -9.64
CA TYR A 132 -0.70 15.27 -9.04
C TYR A 132 -0.96 13.91 -9.69
N SER A 133 -0.87 13.83 -11.03
CA SER A 133 -0.92 12.55 -11.73
C SER A 133 0.19 11.62 -11.24
N SER A 134 1.42 12.13 -11.10
CA SER A 134 2.55 11.32 -10.61
C SER A 134 2.34 10.82 -9.18
N LEU A 135 1.70 11.58 -8.29
CA LEU A 135 1.34 11.11 -6.95
C LEU A 135 0.38 9.92 -7.02
N MET A 136 -0.62 9.97 -7.91
CA MET A 136 -1.56 8.84 -8.09
C MET A 136 -0.89 7.62 -8.72
N GLU A 137 0.04 7.82 -9.66
CA GLU A 137 0.87 6.74 -10.22
C GLU A 137 1.67 6.03 -9.13
N VAL A 138 2.27 6.79 -8.22
CA VAL A 138 3.00 6.24 -7.07
C VAL A 138 2.04 5.53 -6.12
N TYR A 139 0.88 6.12 -5.81
CA TYR A 139 -0.13 5.52 -4.93
C TYR A 139 -0.55 4.13 -5.41
N VAL A 140 -0.90 4.01 -6.70
CA VAL A 140 -1.33 2.74 -7.26
C VAL A 140 -0.17 1.75 -7.37
N ALA A 141 1.06 2.21 -7.61
CA ALA A 141 2.24 1.36 -7.55
C ALA A 141 2.50 0.80 -6.13
N MET A 142 2.23 1.57 -5.08
CA MET A 142 2.32 1.09 -3.69
C MET A 142 1.27 0.01 -3.42
N ALA A 143 0.03 0.24 -3.86
CA ALA A 143 -1.07 -0.72 -3.71
C ALA A 143 -0.83 -2.02 -4.52
N ASP A 144 -0.34 -1.91 -5.75
CA ASP A 144 0.05 -3.07 -6.59
C ASP A 144 1.16 -3.90 -5.94
N ASN A 145 2.18 -3.24 -5.38
CA ASN A 145 3.24 -3.95 -4.67
C ASN A 145 2.73 -4.69 -3.43
N MET A 146 1.80 -4.07 -2.68
CA MET A 146 1.13 -4.70 -1.54
C MET A 146 0.31 -5.93 -1.98
N ASP A 147 -0.49 -5.81 -3.03
CA ASP A 147 -1.30 -6.92 -3.57
C ASP A 147 -0.43 -8.11 -4.01
N GLN A 148 0.66 -7.85 -4.73
CA GLN A 148 1.64 -8.89 -5.07
C GLN A 148 2.25 -9.55 -3.82
N GLY A 149 2.46 -8.78 -2.75
CA GLY A 149 2.91 -9.27 -1.45
C GLY A 149 1.92 -10.21 -0.78
N ILE A 150 0.65 -9.81 -0.72
CA ILE A 150 -0.46 -10.64 -0.24
C ILE A 150 -0.53 -11.93 -1.06
N GLY A 151 -0.39 -11.84 -2.38
CA GLY A 151 -0.37 -12.99 -3.28
C GLY A 151 0.77 -13.98 -3.02
N ARG A 152 1.91 -13.52 -2.49
CA ARG A 152 3.03 -14.39 -2.02
C ARG A 152 2.71 -15.02 -0.66
N ILE A 153 2.12 -14.28 0.27
CA ILE A 153 1.76 -14.80 1.60
C ILE A 153 0.68 -15.90 1.50
N MET A 154 -0.30 -15.71 0.62
CA MET A 154 -1.38 -16.68 0.42
C MET A 154 -0.93 -17.96 -0.32
N ARG A 155 0.24 -17.93 -0.95
CA ARG A 155 0.84 -19.05 -1.69
C ARG A 155 2.32 -19.18 -1.29
N PRO A 156 2.59 -19.43 0.00
CA PRO A 156 3.93 -19.33 0.58
C PRO A 156 4.87 -20.46 0.12
#